data_AF-A0A376WV17-F1
#
_entry.id   AF-A0A376WV17-F1
#
_cell.length_a   1.000
_cell.length_b   1.000
_cell.length_c   1.000
_cell.angle_alpha   90.00
_cell.angle_beta   90.00
_cell.angle_gamma   90.00
#
_symmetry.space_group_name_H-M   'P 1'
#
loop_
_entity.id
_entity.type
_entity.pdbx_description
1 polymer ?
#
loop_
_entity_poly.entity_id
_entity_poly.type
_entity_poly.pdbx_seq_one_letter_code
_entity_poly.pdbx_strand_id
1 'polypeptide(L)'
;MKLKTTLFGNVYQFKDVKEVLAKANELRSGDVLAGVAAASSQERVAAKQVLSEMTVADIRNNPVIAYEDDCVTRLIQDDVNETAYNQIKNWSISELREYVLSDETSVDDIAFTPQRADLGSGRGGSEDLLQRGPDLRREENAGNQKGQYHHRYSGHL
;
A
#
# COMPACT_ATOMS: atom_id res chain seq x y z
N MET A 1 -16.92 10.01 5.68
CA MET A 1 -15.96 9.65 6.74
C MET A 1 -16.59 9.68 8.14
N LYS A 2 -16.50 8.57 8.90
CA LYS A 2 -16.77 8.57 10.35
C LYS A 2 -15.44 8.69 11.10
N LEU A 3 -15.33 9.58 12.07
CA LEU A 3 -14.16 9.71 12.96
C LEU A 3 -14.50 9.38 14.41
N LYS A 4 -15.53 8.55 14.62
CA LYS A 4 -15.98 8.14 15.94
C LYS A 4 -16.47 6.70 15.91
N THR A 5 -16.27 5.99 17.01
CA THR A 5 -16.82 4.65 17.23
C THR A 5 -17.21 4.46 18.69
N THR A 6 -18.10 3.51 18.96
CA THR A 6 -18.47 3.13 20.33
C THR A 6 -18.00 1.70 20.57
N LEU A 7 -17.14 1.51 21.56
CA LEU A 7 -16.60 0.20 21.96
C LEU A 7 -16.77 0.01 23.46
N PHE A 8 -17.37 -1.12 23.84
CA PHE A 8 -17.61 -1.50 25.23
C PHE A 8 -18.32 -0.41 26.07
N GLY A 9 -19.27 0.30 25.46
CA GLY A 9 -20.02 1.38 26.12
C GLY A 9 -19.31 2.74 26.17
N ASN A 10 -18.06 2.83 25.70
CA ASN A 10 -17.31 4.08 25.62
C ASN A 10 -17.29 4.62 24.19
N VAL A 11 -17.50 5.93 24.04
CA VAL A 11 -17.41 6.62 22.75
C VAL A 11 -15.99 7.15 22.56
N TYR A 12 -15.35 6.74 21.48
CA TYR A 12 -14.04 7.23 21.05
C TYR A 12 -14.24 8.14 19.85
N GLN A 13 -13.68 9.35 19.91
CA GLN A 13 -13.73 10.32 18.84
C GLN A 13 -12.32 10.80 18.53
N PHE A 14 -12.01 10.88 17.23
CA PHE A 14 -10.74 11.34 16.70
C PHE A 14 -10.96 12.68 15.98
N LYS A 15 -9.96 13.55 16.03
CA LYS A 15 -10.00 14.90 15.47
C LYS A 15 -9.96 14.87 13.95
N ASP A 16 -9.06 14.09 13.39
CA ASP A 16 -8.76 14.05 11.96
C ASP A 16 -8.18 12.68 11.54
N VAL A 17 -7.97 12.52 10.23
CA VAL A 17 -7.41 11.29 9.64
C VAL A 17 -6.02 10.99 10.17
N LYS A 18 -5.20 12.03 10.38
CA LYS A 18 -3.83 11.90 10.87
C LYS A 18 -3.81 11.31 12.28
N GLU A 19 -4.70 11.74 13.15
CA GLU A 19 -4.84 11.18 14.49
C GLU A 19 -5.29 9.72 14.46
N VAL A 20 -6.26 9.37 13.60
CA VAL A 20 -6.69 7.98 13.42
C VAL A 20 -5.52 7.09 12.98
N LEU A 21 -4.76 7.51 11.97
CA LEU A 21 -3.60 6.79 11.46
C LEU A 21 -2.53 6.59 12.55
N ALA A 22 -2.24 7.63 13.34
CA ALA A 22 -1.25 7.56 14.40
C ALA A 22 -1.70 6.63 15.55
N LYS A 23 -2.96 6.74 15.99
CA LYS A 23 -3.49 5.95 17.11
C LYS A 23 -3.79 4.50 16.74
N ALA A 24 -4.00 4.20 15.46
CA ALA A 24 -4.21 2.84 14.97
C ALA A 24 -2.92 1.99 14.95
N ASN A 25 -1.74 2.62 15.00
CA ASN A 25 -0.46 1.91 15.04
C ASN A 25 -0.30 1.08 16.32
N GLU A 26 0.55 0.05 16.23
CA GLU A 26 1.06 -0.62 17.42
C GLU A 26 1.93 0.29 18.28
N LEU A 27 2.07 -0.05 19.56
CA LEU A 27 2.83 0.75 20.50
C LEU A 27 4.30 0.78 20.07
N ARG A 28 4.79 1.97 19.72
CA ARG A 28 6.18 2.22 19.37
C ARG A 28 6.70 3.38 20.21
N SER A 29 7.95 3.27 20.68
CA SER A 29 8.57 4.32 21.51
C SER A 29 8.64 5.67 20.79
N GLY A 30 8.87 5.69 19.48
CA GLY A 30 8.86 6.91 18.67
C GLY A 30 7.52 7.64 18.70
N ASP A 31 6.41 6.91 18.54
CA ASP A 31 5.06 7.49 18.55
C ASP A 31 4.68 8.03 19.94
N VAL A 32 5.18 7.38 21.00
CA VAL A 32 5.04 7.87 22.38
C VAL A 32 5.84 9.15 22.60
N LEU A 33 7.09 9.20 22.15
CA LEU A 33 7.94 10.39 22.26
C LEU A 33 7.40 11.57 21.44
N ALA A 34 6.79 11.30 20.29
CA ALA A 34 6.11 12.30 19.48
C ALA A 34 4.72 12.71 20.01
N GLY A 35 4.20 12.03 21.04
CA GLY A 35 2.90 12.33 21.65
C GLY A 35 1.70 11.96 20.77
N VAL A 36 1.87 11.05 19.81
CA VAL A 36 0.83 10.67 18.83
C VAL A 36 0.28 9.25 19.04
N ALA A 37 0.90 8.46 19.93
CA ALA A 37 0.43 7.13 20.26
C ALA A 37 -0.95 7.16 20.95
N ALA A 38 -1.74 6.10 20.77
CA ALA A 38 -2.96 5.89 21.55
C ALA A 38 -2.65 5.80 23.05
N ALA A 39 -3.49 6.41 23.89
CA ALA A 39 -3.35 6.43 25.34
C ALA A 39 -3.66 5.06 25.98
N SER A 40 -4.39 4.19 25.29
CA SER A 40 -4.75 2.86 25.77
C SER A 40 -4.89 1.85 24.64
N SER A 41 -4.85 0.56 24.98
CA SER A 41 -5.14 -0.52 24.04
C SER A 41 -6.57 -0.43 23.48
N GLN A 42 -7.55 -0.01 24.29
CA GLN A 42 -8.94 0.16 23.84
C GLN A 42 -9.06 1.28 22.81
N GLU A 43 -8.39 2.42 23.04
CA GLU A 43 -8.36 3.52 22.07
C GLU A 43 -7.67 3.11 20.76
N ARG A 44 -6.60 2.29 20.83
CA ARG A 44 -5.97 1.72 19.63
C ARG A 44 -6.92 0.84 18.84
N VAL A 45 -7.65 -0.05 19.50
CA VAL A 45 -8.65 -0.90 18.84
C VAL A 45 -9.77 -0.04 18.23
N ALA A 46 -10.19 1.01 18.92
CA ALA A 46 -11.15 1.98 18.39
C ALA A 46 -10.64 2.71 17.15
N ALA A 47 -9.37 3.14 17.17
CA ALA A 47 -8.73 3.78 16.02
C ALA A 47 -8.63 2.83 14.82
N LYS A 48 -8.25 1.58 15.05
CA LYS A 48 -8.24 0.54 14.00
C LYS A 48 -9.62 0.27 13.42
N GLN A 49 -10.65 0.23 14.27
CA GLN A 49 -12.03 0.07 13.79
C GLN A 49 -12.46 1.26 12.94
N VAL A 50 -12.24 2.49 13.42
CA VAL A 50 -12.54 3.70 12.63
C VAL A 50 -11.79 3.67 11.30
N LEU A 51 -10.48 3.37 11.31
CA LEU A 51 -9.66 3.25 10.11
C LEU A 51 -10.21 2.20 9.13
N SER A 52 -10.64 1.04 9.63
CA SER A 52 -11.18 -0.03 8.79
C SER A 52 -12.46 0.36 8.05
N GLU A 53 -13.26 1.26 8.62
CA GLU A 53 -14.50 1.79 8.01
C GLU A 53 -14.25 3.01 7.08
N MET A 54 -13.04 3.59 7.08
CA MET A 54 -12.69 4.68 6.17
C MET A 54 -12.56 4.18 4.75
N THR A 55 -12.92 5.02 3.78
CA THR A 55 -12.74 4.69 2.37
C THR A 55 -11.33 5.01 1.87
N VAL A 56 -10.90 4.37 0.79
CA VAL A 56 -9.65 4.73 0.10
C VAL A 56 -9.66 6.21 -0.30
N ALA A 57 -10.81 6.75 -0.70
CA ALA A 57 -10.98 8.18 -0.98
C ALA A 57 -10.78 9.07 0.25
N ASP A 58 -11.31 8.68 1.42
CA ASP A 58 -11.12 9.43 2.66
C ASP A 58 -9.62 9.57 2.99
N ILE A 59 -8.84 8.51 2.80
CA ILE A 59 -7.39 8.55 3.03
C ILE A 59 -6.66 9.36 1.94
N ARG A 60 -6.97 9.14 0.65
CA ARG A 60 -6.32 9.85 -0.47
C ARG A 60 -6.51 11.36 -0.38
N ASN A 61 -7.71 11.81 -0.05
CA ASN A 61 -8.08 13.23 -0.06
C ASN A 61 -7.64 13.97 1.22
N ASN A 62 -7.09 13.27 2.22
CA ASN A 62 -6.63 13.86 3.46
C ASN A 62 -5.16 13.48 3.73
N PRO A 63 -4.21 13.96 2.89
CA PRO A 63 -2.80 13.68 3.12
C PRO A 63 -2.33 14.31 4.44
N VAL A 64 -1.36 13.66 5.09
CA VAL A 64 -0.86 14.06 6.42
C VAL A 64 -0.16 15.42 6.40
N ILE A 65 0.36 15.80 5.24
CA ILE A 65 0.89 17.13 4.92
C ILE A 65 0.15 17.60 3.65
N ALA A 66 -0.20 18.89 3.58
CA ALA A 66 -0.96 19.43 2.46
C ALA A 66 -0.17 19.38 1.15
N TYR A 67 -0.88 19.29 0.02
CA TYR A 67 -0.30 19.16 -1.32
C TYR A 67 0.58 20.39 -1.67
N GLU A 68 0.11 21.58 -1.30
CA GLU A 68 0.81 22.85 -1.52
C GLU A 68 2.13 22.94 -0.73
N ASP A 69 2.19 22.33 0.44
CA ASP A 69 3.28 22.52 1.40
C ASP A 69 4.43 21.50 1.25
N ASP A 70 4.22 20.39 0.54
CA ASP A 70 5.19 19.28 0.49
C ASP A 70 5.37 18.69 -0.91
N CYS A 71 6.61 18.66 -1.39
CA CYS A 71 6.93 18.13 -2.71
C CYS A 71 6.76 16.60 -2.80
N VAL A 72 6.92 15.88 -1.69
CA VAL A 72 6.74 14.42 -1.65
C VAL A 72 5.26 14.07 -1.79
N THR A 73 4.39 14.80 -1.09
CA THR A 73 2.94 14.65 -1.22
C THR A 73 2.47 14.92 -2.65
N ARG A 74 3.02 15.94 -3.33
CA ARG A 74 2.71 16.20 -4.75
C ARG A 74 3.09 15.03 -5.63
N LEU A 75 4.34 14.57 -5.52
CA LEU A 75 4.84 13.44 -6.29
C LEU A 75 3.95 12.19 -6.09
N ILE A 76 3.61 11.87 -4.85
CA ILE A 76 2.75 10.72 -4.54
C ILE A 76 1.35 10.87 -5.15
N GLN A 77 0.76 12.06 -5.06
CA GLN A 77 -0.62 12.29 -5.54
C GLN A 77 -0.70 12.34 -7.07
N ASP A 78 0.28 12.97 -7.72
CA ASP A 78 0.36 13.18 -9.17
C ASP A 78 0.64 11.86 -9.92
N ASP A 79 1.39 10.93 -9.31
CA ASP A 79 1.74 9.63 -9.93
C ASP A 79 0.62 8.58 -9.83
N VAL A 80 -0.52 8.90 -9.20
CA VAL A 80 -1.61 7.93 -9.09
C VAL A 80 -2.36 7.76 -10.41
N ASN A 81 -2.54 6.50 -10.80
CA ASN A 81 -3.44 6.15 -11.90
C ASN A 81 -4.90 6.37 -11.50
N GLU A 82 -5.47 7.48 -11.98
CA GLU A 82 -6.87 7.84 -11.73
C GLU A 82 -7.88 6.79 -12.20
N THR A 83 -7.57 5.98 -13.21
CA THR A 83 -8.48 4.92 -13.69
C THR A 83 -8.60 3.81 -12.66
N ALA A 84 -7.46 3.32 -12.15
CA ALA A 84 -7.42 2.30 -11.10
C ALA A 84 -8.01 2.85 -9.79
N TYR A 85 -7.63 4.08 -9.41
CA TYR A 85 -8.18 4.73 -8.22
C TYR A 85 -9.70 4.83 -8.27
N ASN A 86 -10.29 5.22 -9.41
CA ASN A 86 -11.74 5.36 -9.53
C ASN A 86 -12.52 4.05 -9.32
N GLN A 87 -11.89 2.90 -9.54
CA GLN A 87 -12.50 1.58 -9.30
C GLN A 87 -12.57 1.23 -7.80
N ILE A 88 -11.55 1.64 -7.03
CA ILE A 88 -11.40 1.26 -5.61
C ILE A 88 -11.69 2.38 -4.61
N LYS A 89 -11.87 3.63 -5.07
CA LYS A 89 -11.97 4.81 -4.20
C LYS A 89 -13.05 4.71 -3.12
N ASN A 90 -14.13 3.99 -3.39
CA ASN A 90 -15.26 3.83 -2.48
C ASN A 90 -15.13 2.60 -1.56
N TRP A 91 -14.09 1.78 -1.76
CA TRP A 91 -13.84 0.63 -0.89
C TRP A 91 -13.37 1.13 0.46
N SER A 92 -13.86 0.48 1.50
CA SER A 92 -13.32 0.61 2.84
C SER A 92 -11.90 0.02 2.93
N ILE A 93 -11.10 0.49 3.88
CA ILE A 93 -9.78 -0.09 4.15
C ILE A 93 -9.91 -1.57 4.55
N SER A 94 -11.01 -1.96 5.20
CA SER A 94 -11.31 -3.36 5.48
C SER A 94 -11.50 -4.17 4.20
N GLU A 95 -12.30 -3.69 3.25
CA GLU A 95 -12.52 -4.38 1.96
C GLU A 95 -11.23 -4.48 1.16
N LEU A 96 -10.43 -3.41 1.13
CA LEU A 96 -9.11 -3.42 0.47
C LEU A 96 -8.18 -4.47 1.10
N ARG A 97 -8.17 -4.60 2.43
CA ARG A 97 -7.39 -5.61 3.14
C ARG A 97 -7.83 -7.02 2.75
N GLU A 98 -9.13 -7.30 2.76
CA GLU A 98 -9.65 -8.63 2.39
C GLU A 98 -9.36 -8.96 0.93
N TYR A 99 -9.45 -7.97 0.03
CA TYR A 99 -9.09 -8.13 -1.38
C TYR A 99 -7.63 -8.54 -1.54
N VAL A 100 -6.69 -7.80 -0.93
CA VAL A 100 -5.25 -8.11 -1.04
C VAL A 100 -4.88 -9.47 -0.44
N LEU A 101 -5.62 -9.94 0.57
CA LEU A 101 -5.37 -11.21 1.24
C LEU A 101 -6.16 -12.39 0.65
N SER A 102 -7.01 -12.15 -0.35
CA SER A 102 -7.83 -13.19 -0.97
C SER A 102 -6.99 -14.08 -1.89
N ASP A 103 -7.16 -15.40 -1.77
CA ASP A 103 -6.54 -16.38 -2.67
C ASP A 103 -7.01 -16.25 -4.13
N GLU A 104 -8.15 -15.59 -4.36
CA GLU A 104 -8.72 -15.33 -5.68
C GLU A 104 -8.11 -14.07 -6.34
N THR A 105 -7.35 -13.26 -5.60
CA THR A 105 -6.74 -12.03 -6.11
C THR A 105 -5.35 -12.32 -6.63
N SER A 106 -5.15 -12.13 -7.93
CA SER A 106 -3.87 -12.40 -8.58
C SER A 106 -2.89 -11.23 -8.47
N VAL A 107 -1.62 -11.48 -8.79
CA VAL A 107 -0.59 -10.44 -8.84
C VAL A 107 -0.91 -9.38 -9.89
N ASP A 108 -1.49 -9.77 -11.03
CA ASP A 108 -1.86 -8.86 -12.12
C ASP A 108 -3.00 -7.93 -11.70
N ASP A 109 -3.94 -8.43 -10.88
CA ASP A 109 -5.03 -7.64 -10.33
C ASP A 109 -4.50 -6.56 -9.38
N ILE A 110 -3.56 -6.92 -8.49
CA ILE A 110 -2.92 -5.98 -7.54
C ILE A 110 -2.05 -4.97 -8.27
N ALA A 111 -1.36 -5.39 -9.33
CA ALA A 111 -0.49 -4.50 -10.09
C ALA A 111 -1.27 -3.40 -10.82
N PHE A 112 -2.61 -3.54 -10.93
CA PHE A 112 -3.48 -2.69 -11.75
C PHE A 112 -2.86 -2.46 -13.14
N THR A 113 -2.12 -3.45 -13.64
CA THR A 113 -1.54 -3.41 -14.96
C THR A 113 -2.71 -3.39 -15.93
N PRO A 114 -2.81 -2.40 -16.84
CA PRO A 114 -3.77 -2.50 -17.92
C PRO A 114 -3.52 -3.84 -18.61
N GLN A 115 -4.47 -4.77 -18.53
CA GLN A 115 -4.42 -5.96 -19.36
C GLN A 115 -4.29 -5.43 -20.78
N ARG A 116 -3.09 -5.60 -21.36
CA ARG A 116 -2.90 -5.33 -22.78
C ARG A 116 -3.96 -6.17 -23.45
N ALA A 117 -4.95 -5.51 -24.04
CA ALA A 117 -5.94 -6.15 -24.87
C ALA A 117 -5.18 -7.14 -25.76
N ASP A 118 -5.58 -8.41 -25.64
CA ASP A 118 -5.10 -9.54 -26.41
C ASP A 118 -4.81 -9.06 -27.84
N LEU A 119 -3.53 -8.85 -28.15
CA LEU A 119 -3.09 -8.55 -29.50
C LEU A 119 -3.26 -9.85 -30.25
N GLY A 120 -4.48 -10.02 -30.76
CA GLY A 120 -4.98 -11.26 -31.30
C GLY A 120 -4.02 -11.91 -32.27
N SER A 121 -3.99 -13.24 -32.19
CA SER A 121 -3.80 -14.18 -33.30
C SER A 121 -3.63 -13.51 -34.66
N GLY A 122 -2.39 -13.18 -35.00
CA GLY A 122 -2.00 -12.60 -36.28
C GLY A 122 -0.77 -13.32 -36.79
N ARG A 123 -0.97 -14.39 -37.55
CA ARG A 123 0.07 -14.98 -38.41
C ARG A 123 0.59 -13.87 -39.34
N GLY A 124 1.83 -13.42 -39.16
CA GLY A 124 2.44 -12.38 -39.98
C GLY A 124 3.96 -12.51 -39.97
N GLY A 125 4.56 -12.42 -41.16
CA GLY A 125 5.93 -12.80 -41.47
C GLY A 125 7.05 -12.04 -40.74
N SER A 126 8.23 -12.65 -40.81
CA SER A 126 9.46 -12.43 -40.06
C SER A 126 10.27 -11.16 -40.37
N GLU A 127 9.67 -9.99 -40.59
CA GLU A 127 10.46 -8.83 -41.09
C GLU A 127 10.22 -7.45 -40.45
N ASP A 128 9.54 -7.32 -39.31
CA ASP A 128 9.26 -5.99 -38.73
C ASP A 128 9.81 -5.76 -37.31
N LEU A 129 11.04 -6.20 -37.08
CA LEU A 129 11.70 -6.20 -35.77
C LEU A 129 12.81 -5.15 -35.65
N LEU A 130 12.56 -3.89 -36.06
CA LEU A 130 13.58 -2.84 -35.95
C LEU A 130 13.15 -1.45 -35.47
N GLN A 131 11.91 -1.24 -35.01
CA GLN A 131 11.56 0.04 -34.37
C GLN A 131 10.52 -0.13 -33.27
N ARG A 132 10.95 -0.41 -32.03
CA ARG A 132 10.16 -0.11 -30.81
C ARG A 132 11.02 -0.16 -29.56
N GLY A 133 10.99 0.95 -28.82
CA GLY A 133 11.84 1.28 -27.66
C GLY A 133 11.65 0.37 -26.44
N PRO A 134 12.41 0.63 -25.36
CA PRO A 134 12.77 -0.38 -24.37
C PRO A 134 11.59 -0.85 -23.54
N ASP A 135 11.51 -2.18 -23.45
CA ASP A 135 10.72 -2.96 -22.50
C ASP A 135 10.78 -2.37 -21.08
N LEU A 136 9.63 -1.91 -20.58
CA LEU A 136 9.41 -1.75 -19.14
C LEU A 136 9.01 -3.10 -18.54
N ARG A 137 9.94 -4.07 -18.59
CA ARG A 137 10.02 -5.13 -17.59
C ARG A 137 11.00 -4.64 -16.54
N ARG A 138 10.50 -4.29 -15.36
CA ARG A 138 11.34 -4.00 -14.20
C ARG A 138 11.82 -5.34 -13.63
N GLU A 139 12.78 -5.97 -14.30
CA GLU A 139 13.64 -6.95 -13.64
C GLU A 139 14.66 -6.18 -12.80
N GLU A 140 14.50 -6.18 -11.48
CA GLU A 140 15.60 -5.83 -10.58
C GLU A 140 16.62 -6.98 -10.58
N ASN A 141 17.43 -7.05 -11.63
CA ASN A 141 18.60 -7.93 -11.69
C ASN A 141 19.78 -7.25 -10.97
N ALA A 142 19.71 -7.17 -9.64
CA ALA A 142 20.87 -6.90 -8.80
C ALA A 142 21.71 -8.17 -8.72
N GLY A 143 22.89 -8.12 -9.34
CA GLY A 143 23.89 -9.19 -9.47
C GLY A 143 23.79 -10.36 -8.49
N ASN A 144 23.44 -11.52 -9.05
CA ASN A 144 23.70 -12.83 -8.49
C ASN A 144 25.22 -13.07 -8.34
N GLN A 145 25.82 -12.57 -7.25
CA GLN A 145 27.10 -13.08 -6.75
C GLN A 145 26.81 -14.16 -5.70
N LYS A 146 26.92 -15.41 -6.15
CA LYS A 146 26.95 -16.63 -5.36
C LYS A 146 27.84 -16.50 -4.12
N GLY A 147 27.24 -16.37 -2.95
CA GLY A 147 27.85 -16.74 -1.68
C GLY A 147 27.63 -18.23 -1.40
N GLN A 148 28.42 -19.10 -2.02
CA GLN A 148 28.51 -20.50 -1.61
C GLN A 148 29.19 -20.57 -0.23
N TYR A 149 28.42 -20.68 0.85
CA TYR A 149 28.94 -21.06 2.15
C TYR A 149 29.30 -22.54 2.14
N HIS A 150 30.53 -22.86 1.73
CA HIS A 150 31.15 -24.15 2.02
C HIS A 150 31.54 -24.20 3.50
N HIS A 151 30.73 -24.88 4.32
CA HIS A 151 31.17 -25.36 5.63
C HIS A 151 32.25 -26.44 5.42
N ARG A 152 33.53 -26.06 5.56
CA ARG A 152 34.60 -27.00 5.92
C ARG A 152 34.95 -26.78 7.38
N TYR A 153 34.40 -27.62 8.26
CA TYR A 153 35.04 -27.88 9.54
C TYR A 153 36.20 -28.85 9.27
N SER A 154 37.43 -28.38 9.46
CA SER A 154 38.59 -29.24 9.63
C SER A 154 39.28 -28.80 10.91
N GLY A 155 38.91 -29.45 12.02
CA GLY A 155 39.70 -29.47 13.24
C GLY A 155 40.50 -30.77 13.25
N HIS A 156 41.82 -30.66 13.34
CA HIS A 156 42.68 -31.72 13.83
C HIS A 156 43.45 -31.19 15.03
N LEU A 157 43.58 -32.09 16.00
CA LEU A 157 44.29 -32.00 17.28
C LEU A 157 45.74 -31.53 17.13
#